data_AF-A0A0J8AM64-F1
#
_entry.id   AF-A0A0J8AM64-F1
#
_cell.length_a   1.000
_cell.length_b   1.000
_cell.length_c   1.000
_cell.angle_alpha   90.00
_cell.angle_beta   90.00
_cell.angle_gamma   90.00
#
_symmetry.space_group_name_H-M   'P 1'
#
loop_
_entity.id
_entity.type
_entity.pdbx_description
1 polymer ?
#
loop_
_entity_poly.entity_id
_entity_poly.type
_entity_poly.pdbx_seq_one_letter_code
_entity_poly.pdbx_strand_id
1 'polypeptide(L)'
;KAADEASLKQRVDDRLRQHRNEEDSRGRLADLKLEVQSRVHEEISRRAAGKSPVQLLMEFCGIRSSADSRDSLKKAYRRALAQVHPDRMQQKPLEQVVEAEEIYKLLQPIYCEL
;
A
#
# COMPACT_ATOMS: atom_id res chain seq x y z
N LYS A 1 -13.90 -29.16 42.47
CA LYS A 1 -12.66 -28.35 42.64
C LYS A 1 -11.61 -28.67 41.58
N ALA A 2 -11.14 -29.91 41.43
CA ALA A 2 -10.14 -30.26 40.39
C ALA A 2 -10.63 -30.09 38.93
N ALA A 3 -11.92 -30.35 38.66
CA ALA A 3 -12.49 -30.19 37.31
C ALA A 3 -12.56 -28.72 36.84
N ASP A 4 -12.76 -27.77 37.75
CA ASP A 4 -12.77 -26.33 37.44
C ASP A 4 -11.37 -25.82 37.11
N GLU A 5 -10.34 -26.26 37.84
CA GLU A 5 -8.95 -25.88 37.57
C GLU A 5 -8.45 -26.40 36.22
N ALA A 6 -8.82 -27.64 35.85
CA ALA A 6 -8.48 -28.20 34.54
C ALA A 6 -9.14 -27.42 33.40
N SER A 7 -10.41 -27.05 33.56
CA SER A 7 -11.14 -26.25 32.56
C SER A 7 -10.60 -24.82 32.44
N LEU A 8 -10.19 -24.20 33.56
CA LEU A 8 -9.53 -22.89 33.56
C LEU A 8 -8.16 -22.93 32.89
N LYS A 9 -7.32 -23.93 33.19
CA LYS A 9 -6.02 -24.11 32.54
C LYS A 9 -6.16 -24.30 31.03
N GLN A 10 -7.12 -25.13 30.60
CA GLN A 10 -7.38 -25.36 29.18
C GLN A 10 -7.78 -24.07 28.44
N ARG A 11 -8.65 -23.24 29.04
CA ARG A 11 -9.02 -21.93 28.46
C ARG A 11 -7.87 -20.91 28.41
N VAL A 12 -6.92 -20.99 29.34
CA VAL A 12 -5.72 -20.14 29.32
C VAL A 12 -4.76 -20.61 28.23
N ASP A 13 -4.55 -21.91 28.11
CA ASP A 13 -3.71 -22.51 27.06
C ASP A 13 -4.27 -22.26 25.66
N ASP A 14 -5.59 -22.39 25.47
CA ASP A 14 -6.24 -22.11 24.19
C ASP A 14 -6.08 -20.63 23.78
N ARG A 15 -6.23 -19.70 24.74
CA ARG A 15 -6.00 -18.26 24.49
C ARG A 15 -4.53 -17.96 24.16
N LEU A 16 -3.59 -18.58 24.86
CA LEU A 16 -2.16 -18.45 24.57
C LEU A 16 -1.80 -19.00 23.19
N ARG A 17 -2.40 -20.13 22.79
CA ARG A 17 -2.22 -20.70 21.45
C ARG A 17 -2.82 -19.80 20.37
N GLN A 18 -4.02 -19.27 20.58
CA GLN A 18 -4.64 -18.31 19.66
C GLN A 18 -3.76 -17.07 19.47
N HIS A 19 -3.28 -16.47 20.56
CA HIS A 19 -2.40 -15.30 20.50
C HIS A 19 -1.11 -15.59 19.72
N ARG A 20 -0.43 -16.71 20.01
CA ARG A 20 0.78 -17.11 19.28
C ARG A 20 0.52 -17.31 17.79
N ASN A 21 -0.59 -17.97 17.44
CA ASN A 21 -0.97 -18.18 16.05
C ASN A 21 -1.28 -16.85 15.33
N GLU A 22 -1.90 -15.90 16.02
CA GLU A 22 -2.16 -14.55 15.50
C GLU A 22 -0.85 -13.78 15.29
N GLU A 23 0.08 -13.83 16.24
CA GLU A 23 1.41 -13.22 16.12
C GLU A 23 2.20 -13.81 14.94
N ASP A 24 2.25 -15.14 14.82
CA ASP A 24 2.89 -15.83 13.70
C ASP A 24 2.24 -15.45 12.35
N SER A 25 0.92 -15.36 12.31
CA SER A 25 0.18 -14.97 11.10
C SER A 25 0.47 -13.52 10.71
N ARG A 26 0.58 -12.62 11.70
CA ARG A 26 0.95 -11.21 11.49
C ARG A 26 2.40 -11.08 11.03
N GLY A 27 3.32 -11.86 11.60
CA GLY A 27 4.72 -11.92 11.17
C GLY A 27 4.83 -12.31 9.70
N ARG A 28 4.20 -13.42 9.31
CA ARG A 28 4.19 -13.88 7.90
C ARG A 28 3.60 -12.86 6.94
N LEU A 29 2.53 -12.15 7.35
CA LEU A 29 1.93 -11.11 6.53
C LEU A 29 2.87 -9.90 6.37
N ALA A 30 3.60 -9.53 7.42
CA ALA A 30 4.59 -8.45 7.37
C ALA A 30 5.76 -8.80 6.45
N ASP A 31 6.28 -10.03 6.55
CA ASP A 31 7.36 -10.52 5.69
C ASP A 31 6.93 -10.53 4.21
N LEU A 32 5.71 -11.04 3.94
CA LEU A 32 5.14 -11.01 2.59
C LEU A 32 4.96 -9.58 2.07
N LYS A 33 4.51 -8.63 2.92
CA LYS A 33 4.39 -7.23 2.53
C LYS A 33 5.75 -6.65 2.13
N LEU A 34 6.81 -6.93 2.90
CA LEU A 34 8.16 -6.45 2.60
C LEU A 34 8.69 -7.00 1.27
N GLU A 35 8.48 -8.30 1.02
CA GLU A 35 8.91 -8.94 -0.23
C GLU A 35 8.20 -8.31 -1.44
N VAL A 36 6.88 -8.18 -1.37
CA VAL A 36 6.06 -7.56 -2.42
C VAL A 36 6.46 -6.10 -2.61
N GLN A 37 6.70 -5.36 -1.52
CA GLN A 37 7.11 -3.97 -1.57
C GLN A 37 8.45 -3.79 -2.28
N SER A 38 9.45 -4.61 -1.98
CA SER A 38 10.75 -4.54 -2.64
C SER A 38 10.62 -4.71 -4.16
N ARG A 39 9.89 -5.75 -4.58
CA ARG A 39 9.66 -6.04 -6.01
C ARG A 39 8.93 -4.90 -6.72
N VAL A 40 7.83 -4.44 -6.13
CA VAL A 40 6.96 -3.40 -6.69
C VAL A 40 7.69 -2.06 -6.74
N HIS A 41 8.46 -1.72 -5.71
CA HIS A 41 9.26 -0.50 -5.66
C HIS A 41 10.30 -0.46 -6.80
N GLU A 42 11.01 -1.56 -7.04
CA GLU A 42 11.99 -1.66 -8.13
C GLU A 42 11.32 -1.53 -9.50
N GLU A 43 10.15 -2.14 -9.69
CA GLU A 43 9.39 -2.02 -10.93
C GLU A 43 8.91 -0.59 -11.18
N ILE A 44 8.28 0.05 -10.19
CA ILE A 44 7.77 1.42 -10.30
C ILE A 44 8.92 2.40 -10.54
N SER A 45 10.03 2.24 -9.81
CA SER A 45 11.21 3.10 -9.98
C SER A 45 11.78 3.00 -11.40
N ARG A 46 11.90 1.78 -11.95
CA ARG A 46 12.33 1.58 -13.35
C ARG A 46 11.35 2.18 -14.35
N ARG A 47 10.04 2.00 -14.12
CA ARG A 47 8.99 2.57 -14.99
C ARG A 47 8.93 4.09 -14.91
N ALA A 48 9.30 4.69 -13.77
CA ALA A 48 9.28 6.14 -13.56
C ALA A 48 10.56 6.83 -14.07
N ALA A 49 11.68 6.10 -14.13
CA ALA A 49 12.97 6.65 -14.49
C ALA A 49 12.93 7.38 -15.85
N GLY A 50 13.38 8.64 -15.85
CA GLY A 50 13.46 9.47 -17.05
C GLY A 50 12.13 9.98 -17.61
N LYS A 51 10.99 9.69 -16.95
CA LYS A 51 9.67 10.19 -17.39
C LYS A 51 9.38 11.58 -16.84
N SER A 52 8.75 12.41 -17.67
CA SER A 52 8.27 13.73 -17.25
C SER A 52 7.02 13.62 -16.37
N PRO A 53 6.67 14.66 -15.59
CA PRO A 53 5.46 14.68 -14.78
C PRO A 53 4.18 14.28 -15.53
N VAL A 54 4.02 14.75 -16.77
CA VAL A 54 2.86 14.42 -17.61
C VAL A 54 2.87 12.95 -18.03
N GLN A 55 4.05 12.41 -18.35
CA GLN A 55 4.19 11.00 -18.72
C GLN A 55 3.91 10.07 -17.53
N LEU A 56 4.30 10.46 -16.31
CA LEU A 56 4.00 9.71 -15.09
C LEU A 56 2.48 9.60 -14.84
N LEU A 57 1.74 10.70 -15.02
CA LEU A 57 0.27 10.68 -14.91
C LEU A 57 -0.39 9.75 -15.92
N MET A 58 0.13 9.72 -17.15
CA MET A 58 -0.38 8.84 -18.19
C MET A 58 -0.03 7.38 -17.92
N GLU A 59 1.21 7.11 -17.51
CA GLU A 59 1.73 5.77 -17.22
C GLU A 59 0.98 5.08 -16.07
N PHE A 60 0.81 5.77 -14.94
CA PHE A 60 0.34 5.16 -13.71
C PHE A 60 -1.15 5.38 -13.45
N CYS A 61 -1.75 6.43 -14.01
CA CYS A 61 -3.15 6.78 -13.76
C CYS A 61 -3.99 6.89 -15.03
N GLY A 62 -3.39 6.73 -16.22
CA GLY A 62 -4.09 6.90 -17.50
C GLY A 62 -4.62 8.33 -17.72
N ILE A 63 -4.13 9.31 -16.96
CA ILE A 63 -4.63 10.68 -17.02
C ILE A 63 -3.88 11.44 -18.10
N ARG A 64 -4.59 11.77 -19.18
CA ARG A 64 -4.08 12.70 -20.20
C ARG A 64 -4.24 14.12 -19.67
N SER A 65 -3.12 14.79 -19.46
CA SER A 65 -3.07 16.23 -19.17
C SER A 65 -2.40 16.92 -20.36
N SER A 66 -3.05 17.95 -20.91
CA SER A 66 -2.41 18.79 -21.94
C SER A 66 -1.30 19.67 -21.35
N ALA A 67 -1.20 19.79 -20.02
CA ALA A 67 -0.19 20.57 -19.29
C ALA A 67 -0.07 22.04 -19.74
N ASP A 68 -1.07 22.56 -20.47
CA ASP A 68 -1.10 23.93 -20.98
C ASP A 68 -1.02 24.99 -19.86
N SER A 69 -1.30 24.59 -18.62
CA SER A 69 -1.13 25.42 -17.43
C SER A 69 -0.69 24.62 -16.20
N ARG A 70 0.08 25.26 -15.32
CA ARG A 70 0.45 24.70 -13.99
C ARG A 70 -0.78 24.23 -13.20
N ASP A 71 -1.87 25.00 -13.24
CA ASP A 71 -3.13 24.63 -12.57
C ASP A 71 -3.80 23.38 -13.14
N SER A 72 -3.78 23.21 -14.48
CA SER A 72 -4.30 21.99 -15.10
C SER A 72 -3.50 20.75 -14.70
N LEU A 73 -2.17 20.88 -14.64
CA LEU A 73 -1.28 19.82 -14.22
C LEU A 73 -1.50 19.47 -12.73
N LYS A 74 -1.61 20.48 -11.87
CA LYS A 74 -1.92 20.31 -10.44
C LYS A 74 -3.26 19.61 -10.21
N LYS A 75 -4.30 19.97 -10.97
CA LYS A 75 -5.61 19.28 -10.94
C LYS A 75 -5.50 17.82 -11.37
N ALA A 76 -4.69 17.52 -12.39
CA ALA A 76 -4.48 16.15 -12.87
C ALA A 76 -3.75 15.29 -11.82
N TYR A 77 -2.69 15.83 -11.20
CA TYR A 77 -1.99 15.18 -10.09
C TYR A 77 -2.88 14.94 -8.87
N ARG A 78 -3.71 15.91 -8.50
CA ARG A 78 -4.68 15.72 -7.41
C ARG A 78 -5.66 14.58 -7.70
N ARG A 79 -6.09 14.42 -8.97
CA ARG A 79 -6.93 13.29 -9.38
C ARG A 79 -6.17 11.96 -9.32
N ALA A 80 -4.92 11.92 -9.77
CA ALA A 80 -4.04 10.76 -9.68
C ALA A 80 -3.88 10.30 -8.23
N LEU A 81 -3.48 11.20 -7.32
CA LEU A 81 -3.31 10.91 -5.89
C LEU A 81 -4.59 10.39 -5.25
N ALA A 82 -5.76 10.91 -5.66
CA ALA A 82 -7.05 10.42 -5.18
C ALA A 82 -7.42 9.02 -5.71
N GLN A 83 -6.85 8.55 -6.82
CA GLN A 83 -7.06 7.18 -7.32
C GLN A 83 -6.21 6.16 -6.54
N VAL A 84 -4.97 6.53 -6.22
CA VAL A 84 -4.01 5.66 -5.53
C VAL A 84 -3.97 5.90 -4.01
N HIS A 85 -4.92 6.64 -3.45
CA HIS A 85 -4.95 6.94 -2.02
C HIS A 85 -5.15 5.67 -1.18
N PRO A 86 -4.38 5.48 -0.09
CA PRO A 86 -4.44 4.25 0.74
C PRO A 86 -5.85 3.94 1.25
N ASP A 87 -6.64 4.94 1.65
CA ASP A 87 -8.03 4.73 2.10
C ASP A 87 -8.92 4.05 1.05
N ARG A 88 -8.65 4.23 -0.24
CA ARG A 88 -9.44 3.60 -1.32
C ARG A 88 -8.95 2.20 -1.65
N MET A 89 -7.75 1.84 -1.19
CA MET A 89 -7.11 0.55 -1.48
C MET A 89 -7.26 -0.45 -0.34
N GLN A 90 -7.80 -0.10 0.81
CA GLN A 90 -7.89 -0.98 2.00
C GLN A 90 -8.53 -2.36 1.75
N GLN A 91 -9.43 -2.47 0.77
CA GLN A 91 -10.11 -3.74 0.42
C GLN A 91 -9.49 -4.45 -0.79
N LYS A 92 -8.37 -3.96 -1.32
CA LYS A 92 -7.68 -4.53 -2.49
C LYS A 92 -6.67 -5.60 -2.06
N PRO A 93 -6.27 -6.50 -2.99
CA PRO A 93 -5.18 -7.43 -2.75
C PRO A 93 -3.89 -6.71 -2.33
N LEU A 94 -3.09 -7.33 -1.45
CA LEU A 94 -1.86 -6.76 -0.89
C LEU A 94 -0.96 -6.12 -1.95
N GLU A 95 -0.76 -6.80 -3.08
CA GLU A 95 0.06 -6.31 -4.19
C GLU A 95 -0.47 -5.00 -4.79
N GLN A 96 -1.78 -4.88 -4.99
CA GLN A 96 -2.40 -3.64 -5.50
C GLN A 96 -2.34 -2.50 -4.47
N VAL A 97 -2.42 -2.83 -3.17
CA VAL A 97 -2.25 -1.84 -2.10
C VAL A 97 -0.82 -1.29 -2.12
N VAL A 98 0.16 -2.18 -2.19
CA VAL A 98 1.58 -1.83 -2.21
C VAL A 98 1.93 -1.05 -3.49
N GLU A 99 1.42 -1.46 -4.65
CA GLU A 99 1.59 -0.74 -5.91
C GLU A 99 1.05 0.69 -5.82
N ALA A 100 -0.16 0.86 -5.29
CA ALA A 100 -0.74 2.18 -5.09
C ALA A 100 0.04 3.02 -4.08
N GLU A 101 0.50 2.45 -2.97
CA GLU A 101 1.35 3.13 -1.98
C GLU A 101 2.64 3.66 -2.63
N GLU A 102 3.32 2.85 -3.44
CA GLU A 102 4.55 3.25 -4.11
C GLU A 102 4.32 4.28 -5.22
N ILE A 103 3.23 4.15 -6.01
CA ILE A 103 2.82 5.19 -6.98
C ILE A 103 2.49 6.50 -6.25
N TYR A 104 1.80 6.44 -5.12
CA TYR A 104 1.45 7.62 -4.34
C TYR A 104 2.72 8.34 -3.83
N LYS A 105 3.68 7.58 -3.27
CA LYS A 105 4.98 8.11 -2.82
C LYS A 105 5.77 8.75 -3.96
N LEU A 106 5.67 8.22 -5.17
CA LEU A 106 6.30 8.79 -6.35
C LEU A 106 5.65 10.11 -6.79
N LEU A 107 4.32 10.17 -6.82
CA LEU A 107 3.59 11.32 -7.38
C LEU A 107 3.44 12.48 -6.39
N GLN A 108 3.38 12.21 -5.08
CA GLN A 108 3.11 13.22 -4.06
C GLN A 108 4.18 14.33 -4.00
N PRO A 109 5.50 14.05 -4.02
CA PRO A 109 6.53 15.08 -4.02
C PRO A 109 6.42 16.00 -5.24
N ILE A 110 6.18 15.43 -6.42
CA ILE A 110 6.02 16.17 -7.67
C ILE A 110 4.83 17.13 -7.56
N TYR A 111 3.70 16.67 -7.02
CA TYR A 111 2.53 17.53 -6.80
C TYR A 111 2.81 18.72 -5.87
N CYS A 112 3.64 18.53 -4.83
CA CYS A 112 4.01 19.60 -3.90
C CYS A 112 4.91 20.67 -4.55
N GLU A 113 5.70 20.30 -5.56
CA GLU A 113 6.58 21.20 -6.31
C GLU A 113 5.82 21.97 -7.42
N LEU A 114 4.72 21.40 -7.90
CA LEU A 114 3.78 21.98 -8.87
C LEU A 114 2.84 23.05 -8.31
#